data_AF-A0A9X5Z000-F1
#
_entry.id   AF-A0A9X5Z000-F1
#
_cell.length_a   1.000
_cell.length_b   1.000
_cell.length_c   1.000
_cell.angle_alpha   90.00
_cell.angle_beta   90.00
_cell.angle_gamma   90.00
#
_symmetry.space_group_name_H-M   'P 1'
#
loop_
_entity.id
_entity.type
_entity.pdbx_description
1 polymer ?
#
loop_
_entity_poly.entity_id
_entity_poly.type
_entity_poly.pdbx_seq_one_letter_code
_entity_poly.pdbx_strand_id
1 'polypeptide(L)'
;MLLFALLGTVSGGMLGAASLAWTFPLARLGTIDDLIRGSARRDRIVSPVLRGYGIWQSVPPIVAAAIPVVVLLARGDFSARNVAVTVNLAWAMSFLGNVSYWLIVPPIMVMVMRKCTDLNLRWNDPARTPGIRTLSEGYAYSAIFLALGAFAVTLPGLFGNALLGNYLLYLYGWLLGLSLWVGALTQFMLFTITRRFRLLMMDTLVGGDTYLLSEGSAAEIFEKVRISESSPSTRAAYDTLAEAPTLPYGTGLIVQYATAVFGSVVGILLQ
;
A
#
# COMPACT_ATOMS: atom_id res chain seq x y z
N MET A 1 -17.09 -6.95 -28.27
CA MET A 1 -15.65 -6.63 -28.40
C MET A 1 -15.19 -5.57 -27.42
N LEU A 2 -15.87 -4.41 -27.30
CA LEU A 2 -15.52 -3.37 -26.32
C LEU A 2 -15.37 -3.89 -24.87
N LEU A 3 -16.32 -4.69 -24.38
CA LEU A 3 -16.25 -5.30 -23.04
C LEU A 3 -14.97 -6.14 -22.83
N PHE A 4 -14.59 -6.95 -23.81
CA PHE A 4 -13.41 -7.81 -23.71
C PHE A 4 -12.11 -7.00 -23.74
N ALA A 5 -12.05 -5.95 -24.57
CA ALA A 5 -10.93 -5.02 -24.57
C ALA A 5 -10.77 -4.36 -23.19
N LEU A 6 -11.87 -3.97 -22.56
CA LEU A 6 -11.84 -3.36 -21.23
C LEU A 6 -11.44 -4.30 -20.11
N LEU A 7 -12.01 -5.51 -20.10
CA LEU A 7 -11.57 -6.56 -19.17
C LEU A 7 -10.08 -6.85 -19.36
N GLY A 8 -9.59 -6.83 -20.60
CA GLY A 8 -8.17 -6.94 -20.92
C GLY A 8 -7.34 -5.80 -20.32
N THR A 9 -7.74 -4.54 -20.51
CA THR A 9 -7.03 -3.38 -19.97
C THR A 9 -7.01 -3.37 -18.44
N VAL A 10 -8.13 -3.72 -17.79
CA VAL A 10 -8.22 -3.85 -16.32
C VAL A 10 -7.30 -4.96 -15.82
N SER A 11 -7.38 -6.13 -16.44
CA SER A 11 -6.54 -7.26 -16.07
C SER A 11 -5.07 -6.92 -16.24
N GLY A 12 -4.70 -6.21 -17.32
CA GLY A 12 -3.36 -5.72 -17.58
C GLY A 12 -2.87 -4.70 -16.55
N GLY A 13 -3.70 -3.70 -16.20
CA GLY A 13 -3.37 -2.71 -15.17
C GLY A 13 -3.17 -3.34 -13.79
N MET A 14 -4.03 -4.30 -13.43
CA MET A 14 -3.91 -5.05 -12.18
C MET A 14 -2.70 -6.00 -12.18
N LEU A 15 -2.42 -6.67 -13.29
CA LEU A 15 -1.19 -7.46 -13.45
C LEU A 15 0.05 -6.59 -13.28
N GLY A 16 0.06 -5.39 -13.87
CA GLY A 16 1.13 -4.41 -13.70
C GLY A 16 1.30 -4.01 -12.23
N ALA A 17 0.18 -3.67 -11.57
CA ALA A 17 0.18 -3.33 -10.15
C ALA A 17 0.68 -4.47 -9.26
N ALA A 18 0.20 -5.70 -9.48
CA ALA A 18 0.60 -6.88 -8.73
C ALA A 18 2.07 -7.23 -8.95
N SER A 19 2.50 -7.21 -10.22
CA SER A 19 3.89 -7.45 -10.62
C SER A 19 4.82 -6.48 -9.90
N LEU A 20 4.50 -5.18 -9.89
CA LEU A 20 5.31 -4.18 -9.19
C LEU A 20 5.22 -4.34 -7.66
N ALA A 21 4.05 -4.61 -7.11
CA ALA A 21 3.86 -4.86 -5.69
C ALA A 21 4.71 -6.03 -5.18
N TRP A 22 4.97 -7.04 -6.01
CA TRP A 22 5.77 -8.21 -5.65
C TRP A 22 7.24 -8.07 -6.03
N THR A 23 7.53 -7.80 -7.30
CA THR A 23 8.91 -7.85 -7.82
C THR A 23 9.78 -6.74 -7.22
N PHE A 24 9.22 -5.55 -7.01
CA PHE A 24 9.97 -4.41 -6.54
C PHE A 24 10.41 -4.56 -5.07
N PRO A 25 9.52 -4.92 -4.11
CA PRO A 25 9.96 -5.21 -2.75
C PRO A 25 10.79 -6.49 -2.63
N LEU A 26 10.51 -7.51 -3.44
CA LEU A 26 11.20 -8.80 -3.36
C LEU A 26 12.67 -8.71 -3.79
N ALA A 27 12.98 -7.91 -4.81
CA ALA A 27 14.37 -7.62 -5.18
C ALA A 27 15.15 -6.85 -4.09
N ARG A 28 14.45 -6.21 -3.15
CA ARG A 28 15.00 -5.36 -2.10
C ARG A 28 14.67 -5.87 -0.69
N LEU A 29 14.33 -7.15 -0.59
CA LEU A 29 13.76 -7.75 0.63
C LEU A 29 14.74 -7.67 1.82
N GLY A 30 16.05 -7.69 1.55
CA GLY A 30 17.08 -7.45 2.57
C GLY A 30 16.92 -6.12 3.32
N THR A 31 16.48 -5.05 2.63
CA THR A 31 16.26 -3.74 3.27
C THR A 31 15.05 -3.73 4.20
N ILE A 32 14.04 -4.57 3.92
CA ILE A 32 12.86 -4.74 4.77
C ILE A 32 13.21 -5.67 5.94
N ASP A 33 14.02 -6.70 5.70
CA ASP A 33 14.51 -7.59 6.75
C ASP A 33 15.36 -6.83 7.78
N ASP A 34 16.30 -6.00 7.31
CA ASP A 34 17.16 -5.17 8.18
C ASP A 34 16.34 -4.20 9.06
N LEU A 35 15.20 -3.71 8.56
CA LEU A 35 14.27 -2.83 9.29
C LEU A 35 13.57 -3.57 10.46
N ILE A 36 13.28 -4.87 10.30
CA ILE A 36 12.54 -5.67 11.29
C ILE A 36 13.43 -6.62 12.11
N ARG A 37 14.69 -6.81 11.72
CA ARG A 37 15.60 -7.82 12.31
C ARG A 37 15.78 -7.67 13.82
N GLY A 38 15.84 -6.43 14.31
CA GLY A 38 15.98 -6.12 15.74
C GLY A 38 14.69 -6.15 16.55
N SER A 39 13.53 -6.32 15.91
CA SER A 39 12.25 -6.27 16.61
C SER A 39 11.93 -7.62 17.27
N ALA A 40 11.62 -7.60 18.57
CA ALA A 40 11.11 -8.76 19.31
C ALA A 40 9.74 -9.23 18.79
N ARG A 41 9.08 -8.41 17.95
CA ARG A 41 7.77 -8.70 17.34
C ARG A 41 7.88 -9.10 15.87
N ARG A 42 9.08 -9.43 15.37
CA ARG A 42 9.31 -9.84 13.97
C ARG A 42 8.31 -10.90 13.48
N ASP A 43 8.07 -11.95 14.27
CA ASP A 43 7.11 -13.01 13.90
C ASP A 43 5.68 -12.48 13.76
N ARG A 44 5.27 -11.52 14.60
CA ARG A 44 3.95 -10.88 14.49
C ARG A 44 3.85 -9.97 13.27
N ILE A 45 4.95 -9.33 12.88
CA ILE A 45 5.00 -8.48 11.68
C ILE A 45 4.86 -9.33 10.42
N VAL A 46 5.55 -10.47 10.35
CA VAL A 46 5.59 -11.33 9.16
C VAL A 46 4.40 -12.31 9.12
N SER A 47 3.82 -12.65 10.26
CA SER A 47 2.70 -13.60 10.38
C SER A 47 1.49 -13.31 9.48
N PRO A 48 1.02 -12.07 9.27
CA PRO A 48 -0.11 -11.80 8.36
C PRO A 48 0.19 -12.22 6.93
N VAL A 49 1.43 -12.01 6.47
CA VAL A 49 1.87 -12.42 5.13
C VAL A 49 1.98 -13.93 5.06
N LEU A 50 2.60 -14.57 6.06
CA LEU A 50 2.77 -16.03 6.09
C LEU A 50 1.46 -16.80 6.25
N ARG A 51 0.55 -16.33 7.12
CA ARG A 51 -0.81 -16.90 7.28
C ARG A 51 -1.68 -16.65 6.06
N GLY A 52 -1.31 -15.65 5.26
CA GLY A 52 -1.96 -15.41 3.98
C GLY A 52 -1.68 -16.51 2.95
N TYR A 53 -0.53 -17.17 3.04
CA TYR A 53 -0.25 -18.37 2.25
C TYR A 53 -1.05 -19.56 2.82
N GLY A 54 -2.12 -19.96 2.14
CA GLY A 54 -2.98 -21.06 2.57
C GLY A 54 -4.36 -21.00 1.95
N ILE A 55 -5.33 -21.70 2.56
CA ILE A 55 -6.70 -21.82 2.01
C ILE A 55 -7.40 -20.46 1.79
N TRP A 56 -7.01 -19.46 2.58
CA TRP A 56 -7.53 -18.09 2.49
C TRP A 56 -7.15 -17.37 1.20
N GLN A 57 -6.07 -17.74 0.52
CA GLN A 57 -5.70 -17.16 -0.78
C GLN A 57 -6.68 -17.56 -1.89
N SER A 58 -7.33 -18.71 -1.74
CA SER A 58 -8.26 -19.27 -2.73
C SER A 58 -9.66 -18.68 -2.60
N VAL A 59 -10.02 -18.12 -1.44
CA VAL A 59 -11.37 -17.60 -1.17
C VAL A 59 -11.73 -16.42 -2.08
N PRO A 60 -10.91 -15.35 -2.20
CA PRO A 60 -11.28 -14.18 -3.01
C PRO A 60 -11.46 -14.46 -4.51
N PRO A 61 -10.60 -15.26 -5.18
CA PRO A 61 -10.83 -15.68 -6.57
C PRO A 61 -12.15 -16.42 -6.75
N ILE A 62 -12.46 -17.37 -5.86
CA ILE A 62 -13.68 -18.18 -5.94
C ILE A 62 -14.93 -17.31 -5.75
N VAL A 63 -14.92 -16.46 -4.72
CA VAL A 63 -16.05 -15.56 -4.44
C VAL A 63 -16.26 -14.57 -5.59
N ALA A 64 -15.18 -13.99 -6.13
CA ALA A 64 -15.28 -13.06 -7.24
C ALA A 64 -15.79 -13.75 -8.53
N ALA A 65 -15.34 -14.97 -8.82
CA ALA A 65 -15.81 -15.77 -9.95
C ALA A 65 -17.30 -16.15 -9.84
N ALA A 66 -17.81 -16.31 -8.62
CA ALA A 66 -19.21 -16.63 -8.38
C ALA A 66 -20.17 -15.48 -8.70
N ILE A 67 -19.71 -14.21 -8.62
CA ILE A 67 -20.58 -13.03 -8.82
C ILE A 67 -21.26 -13.04 -10.20
N PRO A 68 -20.54 -13.17 -11.33
CA PRO A 68 -21.19 -13.22 -12.66
C PRO A 68 -22.12 -14.43 -12.82
N VAL A 69 -21.79 -15.56 -12.19
CA VAL A 69 -22.61 -16.79 -12.24
C VAL A 69 -23.93 -16.59 -11.51
N VAL A 70 -23.90 -16.03 -10.30
CA VAL A 70 -25.11 -15.71 -9.52
C VAL A 70 -25.98 -14.69 -10.25
N VAL A 71 -25.38 -13.68 -10.89
CA VAL A 71 -26.11 -12.69 -11.70
C VAL A 71 -26.78 -13.34 -12.91
N LEU A 72 -26.10 -14.28 -13.59
CA LEU A 72 -26.69 -15.04 -14.70
C LEU A 72 -27.87 -15.89 -14.22
N LEU A 73 -27.70 -16.62 -13.12
CA LEU A 73 -28.74 -17.47 -12.52
C LEU A 73 -29.97 -16.66 -12.10
N ALA A 74 -29.76 -15.52 -11.44
CA ALA A 74 -30.85 -14.64 -10.99
C ALA A 74 -31.66 -14.05 -12.14
N ARG A 75 -31.07 -13.92 -13.33
CA ARG A 75 -31.73 -13.40 -14.53
C ARG A 75 -32.44 -14.47 -15.35
N GLY A 76 -32.04 -15.73 -15.22
CA GLY A 76 -32.63 -16.86 -15.94
C GLY A 76 -32.44 -16.83 -17.48
N ASP A 77 -31.59 -15.96 -18.02
CA ASP A 77 -31.36 -15.81 -19.47
C ASP A 77 -30.09 -16.55 -19.91
N PHE A 78 -30.26 -17.83 -20.24
CA PHE A 78 -29.18 -18.77 -20.59
C PHE A 78 -28.84 -18.82 -22.09
N SER A 79 -29.04 -17.73 -22.83
CA SER A 79 -28.57 -17.67 -24.22
C SER A 79 -27.07 -17.99 -24.32
N ALA A 80 -26.63 -18.66 -25.40
CA ALA A 80 -25.22 -19.02 -25.60
C ALA A 80 -24.27 -17.81 -25.50
N ARG A 81 -24.75 -16.64 -25.94
CA ARG A 81 -24.05 -15.36 -25.78
C ARG A 81 -23.85 -14.98 -24.32
N ASN A 82 -24.89 -15.06 -23.50
CA ASN A 82 -24.81 -14.69 -22.09
C ASN A 82 -23.95 -15.66 -21.29
N VAL A 83 -24.05 -16.96 -21.59
CA VAL A 83 -23.17 -17.99 -20.99
C VAL A 83 -21.70 -17.67 -21.33
N ALA A 84 -21.39 -17.39 -22.60
CA ALA A 84 -20.02 -17.05 -23.00
C ALA A 84 -19.51 -15.76 -22.32
N VAL A 85 -20.35 -14.73 -22.20
CA VAL A 85 -20.02 -13.49 -21.49
C VAL A 85 -19.76 -13.75 -20.00
N THR A 86 -20.61 -14.53 -19.35
CA THR A 86 -20.49 -14.89 -17.93
C THR A 86 -19.21 -15.68 -17.64
N VAL A 87 -18.85 -16.65 -18.48
CA VAL A 87 -17.61 -17.43 -18.29
C VAL A 87 -16.37 -16.53 -18.33
N ASN A 88 -16.31 -15.62 -19.30
CA ASN A 88 -15.19 -14.68 -19.42
C ASN A 88 -15.14 -13.69 -18.25
N LEU A 89 -16.30 -13.19 -17.82
CA LEU A 89 -16.41 -12.34 -16.63
C LEU A 89 -15.98 -13.08 -15.36
N ALA A 90 -16.40 -14.33 -15.19
CA ALA A 90 -16.02 -15.16 -14.04
C ALA A 90 -14.50 -15.38 -14.00
N TRP A 91 -13.88 -15.65 -15.15
CA TRP A 91 -12.42 -15.76 -15.26
C TRP A 91 -11.71 -14.46 -14.90
N ALA A 92 -12.13 -13.34 -15.49
CA ALA A 92 -11.56 -12.03 -15.20
C ALA A 92 -11.73 -11.63 -13.74
N MET A 93 -12.90 -11.89 -13.15
CA MET A 93 -13.17 -11.62 -11.73
C MET A 93 -12.39 -12.53 -10.79
N SER A 94 -12.21 -13.81 -11.14
CA SER A 94 -11.34 -14.73 -10.38
C SER A 94 -9.92 -14.18 -10.31
N PHE A 95 -9.41 -13.74 -11.46
CA PHE A 95 -8.11 -13.11 -11.56
C PHE A 95 -8.02 -11.81 -10.74
N LEU A 96 -9.06 -10.97 -10.84
CA LEU A 96 -9.21 -9.73 -10.06
C LEU A 96 -9.16 -10.01 -8.55
N GLY A 97 -9.90 -11.03 -8.10
CA GLY A 97 -9.96 -11.46 -6.69
C GLY A 97 -8.60 -11.91 -6.18
N ASN A 98 -7.86 -12.69 -6.99
CA ASN A 98 -6.50 -13.11 -6.65
C ASN A 98 -5.57 -11.91 -6.48
N VAL A 99 -5.53 -11.01 -7.45
CA VAL A 99 -4.65 -9.83 -7.38
C VAL A 99 -5.05 -8.92 -6.22
N SER A 100 -6.35 -8.70 -6.01
CA SER A 100 -6.87 -7.87 -4.92
C SER A 100 -6.42 -8.40 -3.55
N TYR A 101 -6.45 -9.72 -3.35
CA TYR A 101 -6.00 -10.35 -2.12
C TYR A 101 -4.56 -9.96 -1.77
N TRP A 102 -3.66 -10.08 -2.75
CA TRP A 102 -2.25 -9.77 -2.57
C TRP A 102 -1.93 -8.28 -2.53
N LEU A 103 -2.86 -7.43 -2.93
CA LEU A 103 -2.78 -5.99 -2.71
C LEU A 103 -3.31 -5.60 -1.33
N ILE A 104 -4.12 -6.43 -0.67
CA ILE A 104 -4.63 -6.20 0.68
C ILE A 104 -3.67 -6.71 1.75
N VAL A 105 -3.14 -7.92 1.59
CA VAL A 105 -2.35 -8.61 2.64
C VAL A 105 -1.05 -7.90 3.02
N PRO A 106 -0.17 -7.47 2.08
CA PRO A 106 1.09 -6.82 2.44
C PRO A 106 0.91 -5.49 3.18
N PRO A 107 -0.03 -4.59 2.83
CA PRO A 107 -0.36 -3.43 3.66
C PRO A 107 -0.68 -3.73 5.14
N ILE A 108 -1.23 -4.92 5.44
CA ILE A 108 -1.49 -5.34 6.83
C ILE A 108 -0.20 -5.46 7.62
N MET A 109 0.89 -5.91 6.99
CA MET A 109 2.23 -5.93 7.61
C MET A 109 2.61 -4.53 8.10
N VAL A 110 2.43 -3.49 7.27
CA VAL A 110 2.74 -2.10 7.64
C VAL A 110 1.88 -1.61 8.81
N MET A 111 0.60 -2.00 8.84
CA MET A 111 -0.28 -1.69 9.98
C MET A 111 0.18 -2.36 11.29
N VAL A 112 0.73 -3.57 11.20
CA VAL A 112 1.32 -4.25 12.38
C VAL A 112 2.65 -3.59 12.77
N MET A 113 3.50 -3.22 11.80
CA MET A 113 4.74 -2.48 12.04
C MET A 113 4.48 -1.17 12.79
N ARG A 114 3.38 -0.46 12.49
CA ARG A 114 2.96 0.75 13.22
C ARG A 114 2.80 0.54 14.73
N LYS A 115 2.43 -0.67 15.17
CA LYS A 115 2.26 -1.01 16.58
C LYS A 115 3.59 -1.39 17.26
N CYS A 116 4.68 -1.50 16.50
CA CYS A 116 6.00 -1.87 17.00
C CYS A 116 6.82 -0.59 17.28
N THR A 117 7.56 -0.59 18.38
CA THR A 117 8.41 0.54 18.83
C THR A 117 9.90 0.24 18.67
N ASP A 118 10.23 -0.99 18.32
CA ASP A 118 11.56 -1.60 18.27
C ASP A 118 12.03 -1.84 16.83
N LEU A 119 11.56 -1.02 15.88
CA LEU A 119 11.99 -1.07 14.49
C LEU A 119 13.36 -0.40 14.33
N ASN A 120 14.22 -0.99 13.50
CA ASN A 120 15.57 -0.48 13.25
C ASN A 120 15.53 0.67 12.24
N LEU A 121 15.17 1.86 12.72
CA LEU A 121 15.07 3.09 11.92
C LEU A 121 16.34 3.92 12.08
N ARG A 122 16.71 4.63 11.01
CA ARG A 122 17.82 5.60 11.07
C ARG A 122 17.43 6.74 12.01
N TRP A 123 18.26 6.97 13.03
CA TRP A 123 18.03 7.99 14.05
C TRP A 123 17.98 9.43 13.49
N ASN A 124 18.89 9.75 12.57
CA ASN A 124 18.97 11.06 11.91
C ASN A 124 17.80 11.37 10.98
N ASP A 125 17.35 10.38 10.22
CA ASP A 125 16.25 10.53 9.26
C ASP A 125 15.50 9.20 9.12
N PRO A 126 14.46 8.96 9.92
CA PRO A 126 13.73 7.70 9.91
C PRO A 126 13.00 7.48 8.58
N ALA A 127 12.63 8.55 7.87
CA ALA A 127 11.97 8.50 6.56
C ALA A 127 12.91 8.03 5.44
N ARG A 128 14.23 8.27 5.58
CA ARG A 128 15.26 7.76 4.65
C ARG A 128 15.76 6.36 4.99
N THR A 129 15.13 5.64 5.93
CA THR A 129 15.49 4.25 6.19
C THR A 129 15.22 3.40 4.93
N PRO A 130 16.19 2.64 4.41
CA PRO A 130 16.05 1.91 3.13
C PRO A 130 14.81 1.00 3.06
N GLY A 131 14.44 0.34 4.15
CA GLY A 131 13.23 -0.48 4.21
C GLY A 131 11.93 0.33 4.08
N ILE A 132 11.84 1.48 4.77
CA ILE A 132 10.68 2.40 4.68
C ILE A 132 10.55 2.95 3.25
N ARG A 133 11.68 3.33 2.64
CA ARG A 133 11.71 3.82 1.26
C ARG A 133 11.26 2.75 0.26
N THR A 134 11.77 1.53 0.39
CA THR A 134 11.40 0.41 -0.49
C THR A 134 9.90 0.09 -0.39
N LEU A 135 9.34 0.04 0.82
CA LEU A 135 7.91 -0.15 1.03
C LEU A 135 7.10 1.01 0.42
N SER A 136 7.52 2.24 0.67
CA SER A 136 6.87 3.44 0.13
C SER A 136 6.81 3.42 -1.40
N GLU A 137 7.96 3.24 -2.06
CA GLU A 137 8.06 3.23 -3.53
C GLU A 137 7.23 2.07 -4.13
N GLY A 138 7.34 0.86 -3.59
CA GLY A 138 6.61 -0.31 -4.08
C GLY A 138 5.08 -0.13 -4.01
N TYR A 139 4.56 0.38 -2.89
CA TYR A 139 3.13 0.65 -2.75
C TYR A 139 2.65 1.83 -3.59
N ALA A 140 3.46 2.89 -3.72
CA ALA A 140 3.13 4.04 -4.55
C ALA A 140 2.99 3.63 -6.03
N TYR A 141 3.93 2.84 -6.57
CA TYR A 141 3.84 2.36 -7.94
C TYR A 141 2.62 1.44 -8.16
N SER A 142 2.36 0.54 -7.20
CA SER A 142 1.19 -0.35 -7.26
C SER A 142 -0.11 0.46 -7.30
N ALA A 143 -0.22 1.52 -6.51
CA ALA A 143 -1.36 2.42 -6.51
C ALA A 143 -1.51 3.20 -7.83
N ILE A 144 -0.41 3.66 -8.43
CA ILE A 144 -0.47 4.37 -9.73
C ILE A 144 -1.05 3.45 -10.82
N PHE A 145 -0.60 2.19 -10.89
CA PHE A 145 -1.12 1.24 -11.88
C PHE A 145 -2.59 0.87 -11.64
N LEU A 146 -3.02 0.76 -10.37
CA LEU A 146 -4.43 0.57 -10.02
C LEU A 146 -5.29 1.76 -10.44
N ALA A 147 -4.84 2.99 -10.17
CA ALA A 147 -5.57 4.19 -10.58
C ALA A 147 -5.63 4.31 -12.10
N LEU A 148 -4.54 4.04 -12.82
CA LEU A 148 -4.55 4.00 -14.29
C LEU A 148 -5.54 2.94 -14.82
N GLY A 149 -5.57 1.76 -14.20
CA GLY A 149 -6.57 0.74 -14.47
C GLY A 149 -8.00 1.23 -14.23
N ALA A 150 -8.23 1.97 -13.13
CA ALA A 150 -9.54 2.56 -12.83
C ALA A 150 -9.95 3.62 -13.87
N PHE A 151 -9.04 4.52 -14.26
CA PHE A 151 -9.28 5.52 -15.33
C PHE A 151 -9.58 4.87 -16.68
N ALA A 152 -8.94 3.75 -17.01
CA ALA A 152 -9.24 3.01 -18.23
C ALA A 152 -10.68 2.47 -18.27
N VAL A 153 -11.27 2.20 -17.10
CA VAL A 153 -12.67 1.71 -16.95
C VAL A 153 -13.69 2.84 -17.10
N THR A 154 -13.33 4.09 -16.87
CA THR A 154 -14.26 5.23 -16.94
C THR A 154 -14.46 5.74 -18.38
N LEU A 155 -13.41 5.66 -19.21
CA LEU A 155 -13.43 6.08 -20.63
C LEU A 155 -14.61 5.55 -21.47
N PRO A 156 -15.07 4.30 -21.32
CA PRO A 156 -16.20 3.75 -22.06
C PRO A 156 -17.54 3.80 -21.31
N GLY A 157 -17.53 4.04 -19.99
CA GLY A 157 -18.75 4.31 -19.20
C GLY A 157 -19.48 5.55 -19.69
N LEU A 158 -18.74 6.48 -20.30
CA LEU A 158 -19.24 7.65 -21.02
C LEU A 158 -20.04 7.33 -22.29
N PHE A 159 -19.96 6.11 -22.85
CA PHE A 159 -20.43 5.82 -24.22
C PHE A 159 -21.29 4.55 -24.38
N GLY A 160 -21.75 3.86 -23.33
CA GLY A 160 -22.44 2.57 -23.54
C GLY A 160 -23.42 2.04 -22.47
N ASN A 161 -24.53 1.49 -22.99
CA ASN A 161 -25.60 0.64 -22.41
C ASN A 161 -25.66 0.41 -20.88
N ALA A 162 -26.87 0.66 -20.33
CA ALA A 162 -27.25 0.62 -18.91
C ALA A 162 -26.82 -0.63 -18.10
N LEU A 163 -26.70 -1.79 -18.75
CA LEU A 163 -26.42 -3.05 -18.09
C LEU A 163 -24.91 -3.23 -17.80
N LEU A 164 -24.05 -2.66 -18.65
CA LEU A 164 -22.60 -2.60 -18.45
C LEU A 164 -22.23 -1.43 -17.52
N GLY A 165 -22.97 -0.33 -17.60
CA GLY A 165 -22.72 0.89 -16.82
C GLY A 165 -22.65 0.65 -15.31
N ASN A 166 -23.62 -0.07 -14.73
CA ASN A 166 -23.61 -0.35 -13.28
C ASN A 166 -22.42 -1.21 -12.86
N TYR A 167 -22.05 -2.21 -13.66
CA TYR A 167 -20.90 -3.07 -13.37
C TYR A 167 -19.58 -2.31 -13.43
N LEU A 168 -19.41 -1.43 -14.42
CA LEU A 168 -18.22 -0.60 -14.57
C LEU A 168 -18.05 0.37 -13.38
N LEU A 169 -19.15 0.90 -12.85
CA LEU A 169 -19.13 1.76 -11.66
C LEU A 169 -18.60 1.01 -10.42
N TYR A 170 -19.10 -0.21 -10.17
CA TYR A 170 -18.62 -1.04 -9.06
C TYR A 170 -17.15 -1.42 -9.22
N LEU A 171 -16.74 -1.80 -10.44
CA LEU A 171 -15.35 -2.14 -10.74
C LEU A 171 -14.42 -0.94 -10.56
N TYR A 172 -14.83 0.24 -11.03
CA TYR A 172 -14.11 1.50 -10.83
C TYR A 172 -13.95 1.82 -9.34
N GLY A 173 -15.04 1.77 -8.57
CA GLY A 173 -15.02 2.02 -7.14
C GLY A 173 -14.12 1.03 -6.38
N TRP A 174 -14.14 -0.25 -6.77
CA TRP A 174 -13.25 -1.27 -6.20
C TRP A 174 -11.77 -0.99 -6.51
N LEU A 175 -11.43 -0.70 -7.77
CA LEU A 175 -10.07 -0.39 -8.18
C LEU A 175 -9.54 0.85 -7.48
N LEU A 176 -10.33 1.92 -7.40
CA LEU A 176 -9.97 3.12 -6.64
C LEU A 176 -9.83 2.84 -5.14
N GLY A 177 -10.74 2.07 -4.56
CA GLY A 177 -10.70 1.70 -3.14
C GLY A 177 -9.41 0.95 -2.82
N LEU A 178 -9.04 -0.03 -3.63
CA LEU A 178 -7.76 -0.73 -3.53
C LEU A 178 -6.58 0.22 -3.74
N SER A 179 -6.69 1.14 -4.69
CA SER A 179 -5.64 2.12 -4.98
C SER A 179 -5.37 3.04 -3.78
N LEU A 180 -6.43 3.49 -3.09
CA LEU A 180 -6.32 4.28 -1.86
C LEU A 180 -5.81 3.44 -0.68
N TRP A 181 -6.26 2.19 -0.57
CA TRP A 181 -5.79 1.24 0.44
C TRP A 181 -4.29 0.96 0.31
N VAL A 182 -3.84 0.62 -0.89
CA VAL A 182 -2.44 0.29 -1.15
C VAL A 182 -1.58 1.55 -1.12
N GLY A 183 -2.03 2.65 -1.71
CA GLY A 183 -1.26 3.88 -1.81
C GLY A 183 -1.39 4.77 -0.58
N ALA A 184 -2.49 5.49 -0.46
CA ALA A 184 -2.66 6.55 0.54
C ALA A 184 -2.60 6.03 1.98
N LEU A 185 -3.26 4.90 2.27
CA LEU A 185 -3.31 4.36 3.62
C LEU A 185 -1.95 3.82 4.08
N THR A 186 -1.24 3.04 3.25
CA THR A 186 0.09 2.53 3.63
C THR A 186 1.08 3.67 3.87
N GLN A 187 1.03 4.70 3.04
CA GLN A 187 1.88 5.88 3.14
C GLN A 187 1.59 6.68 4.40
N PHE A 188 0.32 6.85 4.74
CA PHE A 188 -0.08 7.42 6.02
C PHE A 188 0.43 6.58 7.20
N MET A 189 0.35 5.25 7.13
CA MET A 189 0.88 4.38 8.18
C MET A 189 2.41 4.50 8.32
N LEU A 190 3.16 4.54 7.21
CA LEU A 190 4.61 4.77 7.20
C LEU A 190 4.96 6.15 7.81
N PHE A 191 4.21 7.19 7.47
CA PHE A 191 4.37 8.52 8.09
C PHE A 191 4.14 8.49 9.61
N THR A 192 3.12 7.76 10.09
CA THR A 192 2.90 7.65 11.53
C THR A 192 4.01 6.88 12.25
N ILE A 193 4.62 5.88 11.59
CA ILE A 193 5.80 5.16 12.12
C ILE A 193 6.98 6.13 12.28
N THR A 194 7.31 6.86 11.22
CA THR A 194 8.46 7.78 11.23
C THR A 194 8.26 8.93 12.22
N ARG A 195 7.06 9.52 12.27
CA ARG A 195 6.72 10.58 13.22
C ARG A 195 6.79 10.10 14.67
N ARG A 196 6.24 8.93 14.97
CA ARG A 196 6.27 8.37 16.33
C ARG A 196 7.70 8.08 16.79
N PHE A 197 8.52 7.51 15.92
CA PHE A 197 9.93 7.25 16.22
C PHE A 197 10.71 8.55 16.48
N ARG A 198 10.47 9.59 15.68
CA ARG A 198 11.07 10.92 15.88
C ARG A 198 10.69 11.51 17.24
N LEU A 199 9.41 11.46 17.62
CA LEU A 199 8.95 11.94 18.93
C LEU A 199 9.60 11.17 20.08
N LEU A 200 9.65 9.84 20.00
CA LEU A 200 10.30 9.01 21.02
C LEU A 200 11.79 9.35 21.15
N MET A 201 12.50 9.55 20.03
CA MET A 201 13.90 9.96 20.06
C MET A 201 14.10 11.35 20.67
N MET A 202 13.23 12.31 20.33
CA MET A 202 13.27 13.65 20.95
C MET A 202 13.00 13.58 22.46
N ASP A 203 12.02 12.79 22.90
CA ASP A 203 11.74 12.59 24.33
C ASP A 203 12.92 11.95 25.07
N THR A 204 13.61 10.98 24.45
CA THR A 204 14.82 10.38 25.06
C THR A 204 16.01 11.34 25.13
N LEU A 205 16.13 12.25 24.16
CA LEU A 205 17.21 13.24 24.12
C LEU A 205 16.94 14.40 25.11
N VAL A 206 15.68 14.86 25.21
CA VAL A 206 15.25 15.93 26.12
C VAL A 206 15.12 15.42 27.56
N GLY A 207 14.67 14.18 27.75
CA GLY A 207 14.55 13.50 29.05
C GLY A 207 15.86 12.90 29.59
N GLY A 208 16.96 13.06 28.85
CA GLY A 208 18.30 12.60 29.22
C GLY A 208 18.86 13.20 30.52
N ASP A 209 18.19 14.21 31.10
CA ASP A 209 18.54 14.75 32.41
C ASP A 209 17.84 14.06 33.59
N THR A 210 16.88 13.13 33.40
CA THR A 210 16.14 12.62 34.58
C THR A 210 15.72 11.16 34.66
N TYR A 211 15.64 10.32 33.62
CA TYR A 211 15.13 8.94 33.87
C TYR A 211 15.80 7.77 33.13
N LEU A 212 16.24 6.83 33.96
CA LEU A 212 16.66 5.45 33.73
C LEU A 212 15.78 4.72 32.70
N LEU A 213 16.31 4.50 31.49
CA LEU A 213 15.77 3.55 30.53
C LEU A 213 16.85 2.51 30.20
N SER A 214 16.66 1.29 30.72
CA SER A 214 17.24 0.02 30.26
C SER A 214 18.67 0.09 29.69
N GLU A 215 19.64 -0.14 30.57
CA GLU A 215 21.09 0.06 30.44
C GLU A 215 21.78 -0.51 29.19
N GLY A 216 21.17 -1.42 28.43
CA GLY A 216 21.82 -2.04 27.27
C GLY A 216 21.74 -1.26 25.95
N SER A 217 20.64 -0.55 25.69
CA SER A 217 20.38 0.10 24.38
C SER A 217 20.47 1.62 24.45
N ALA A 218 20.12 2.22 25.59
CA ALA A 218 20.21 3.66 25.77
C ALA A 218 21.67 4.10 25.82
N ALA A 219 22.55 3.35 26.51
CA ALA A 219 23.97 3.69 26.63
C ALA A 219 24.68 3.76 25.26
N GLU A 220 24.39 2.85 24.34
CA GLU A 220 25.00 2.83 23.00
C GLU A 220 24.48 3.98 22.10
N ILE A 221 23.22 4.38 22.29
CA ILE A 221 22.63 5.56 21.61
C ILE A 221 23.21 6.84 22.20
N PHE A 222 23.27 6.95 23.53
CA PHE A 222 23.86 8.10 24.22
C PHE A 222 25.36 8.24 23.95
N GLU A 223 26.11 7.15 23.80
CA GLU A 223 27.53 7.21 23.45
C GLU A 223 27.74 7.67 22.00
N LYS A 224 26.93 7.19 21.05
CA LYS A 224 26.93 7.69 19.66
C LYS A 224 26.46 9.16 19.56
N VAL A 225 25.49 9.58 20.37
CA VAL A 225 25.01 10.97 20.43
C VAL A 225 26.05 11.87 21.10
N ARG A 226 26.71 11.43 22.17
CA ARG A 226 27.74 12.19 22.90
C ARG A 226 29.00 12.43 22.06
N ILE A 227 29.39 11.47 21.22
CA ILE A 227 30.48 11.63 20.23
C ILE A 227 30.06 12.60 19.11
N SER A 228 28.77 12.68 18.82
CA SER A 228 28.20 13.54 17.76
C SER A 228 27.98 14.99 18.20
N GLU A 229 27.73 15.23 19.50
CA GLU A 229 27.39 16.55 20.06
C GLU A 229 28.60 17.47 20.30
N SER A 230 29.81 16.92 20.37
CA SER A 230 31.05 17.70 20.54
C SER A 230 31.48 18.49 19.30
N SER A 231 30.68 18.46 18.24
CA SER A 231 30.96 19.10 16.95
C SER A 231 29.94 20.22 16.69
N PRO A 232 30.37 21.49 16.54
CA PRO A 232 29.47 22.62 16.31
C PRO A 232 28.69 22.54 14.99
N SER A 233 29.18 21.79 14.00
CA SER A 233 28.45 21.52 12.75
C SER A 233 27.28 20.55 12.95
N THR A 234 27.33 19.71 13.98
CA THR A 234 26.25 18.75 14.26
C THR A 234 25.09 19.40 14.99
N ARG A 235 25.35 20.37 15.90
CA ARG A 235 24.30 21.20 16.51
C ARG A 235 23.53 22.02 15.47
N ALA A 236 24.23 22.63 14.52
CA ALA A 236 23.58 23.32 13.40
C ALA A 236 22.77 22.37 12.50
N ALA A 237 23.22 21.13 12.33
CA ALA A 237 22.46 20.08 11.64
C ALA A 237 21.21 19.66 12.43
N TYR A 238 21.27 19.61 13.77
CA TYR A 238 20.12 19.34 14.63
C TYR A 238 19.08 20.47 14.63
N ASP A 239 19.51 21.73 14.67
CA ASP A 239 18.60 22.88 14.60
C ASP A 239 17.89 22.94 13.23
N THR A 240 18.62 22.66 12.15
CA THR A 240 18.01 22.55 10.81
C THR A 240 17.13 21.29 10.63
N LEU A 241 17.40 20.20 11.36
CA LEU A 241 16.53 19.01 11.42
C LEU A 241 15.27 19.24 12.25
N ALA A 242 15.34 20.03 13.32
CA ALA A 242 14.21 20.42 14.15
C ALA A 242 13.19 21.23 13.33
N GLU A 243 13.65 22.07 12.41
CA GLU A 243 12.81 22.91 11.55
C GLU A 243 12.23 22.20 10.31
N ALA A 244 12.83 21.09 9.84
CA ALA A 244 12.38 20.42 8.62
C ALA A 244 11.35 19.28 8.91
N PRO A 245 10.08 19.41 8.48
CA PRO A 245 9.18 18.26 8.42
C PRO A 245 9.64 17.34 7.29
N THR A 246 10.43 16.31 7.61
CA THR A 246 10.81 15.27 6.64
C THR A 246 9.60 14.39 6.35
N LEU A 247 8.84 14.79 5.33
CA LEU A 247 7.82 13.94 4.75
C LEU A 247 8.49 12.68 4.15
N PRO A 248 7.87 11.48 4.27
CA PRO A 248 8.40 10.27 3.67
C PRO A 248 8.62 10.44 2.16
N TYR A 249 9.69 9.80 1.66
CA TYR A 249 10.08 9.85 0.25
C TYR A 249 8.89 9.46 -0.65
N GLY A 250 8.60 10.27 -1.68
CA GLY A 250 7.49 10.04 -2.62
C GLY A 250 6.18 10.76 -2.27
N THR A 251 6.13 11.55 -1.20
CA THR A 251 4.94 12.34 -0.82
C THR A 251 4.44 13.26 -1.93
N GLY A 252 5.33 13.87 -2.72
CA GLY A 252 4.93 14.67 -3.89
C GLY A 252 4.18 13.86 -4.95
N LEU A 253 4.64 12.65 -5.25
CA LEU A 253 3.98 11.71 -6.16
C LEU A 253 2.63 11.25 -5.60
N ILE A 254 2.54 11.02 -4.28
CA ILE A 254 1.31 10.59 -3.61
C ILE A 254 0.29 11.72 -3.52
N VAL A 255 0.72 12.96 -3.31
CA VAL A 255 -0.16 14.14 -3.32
C VAL A 255 -0.67 14.38 -4.74
N GLN A 256 0.18 14.33 -5.76
CA GLN A 256 -0.25 14.41 -7.16
C GLN A 256 -1.22 13.28 -7.52
N TYR A 257 -0.93 12.06 -7.07
CA TYR A 257 -1.80 10.89 -7.22
C TYR A 257 -3.14 11.04 -6.49
N ALA A 258 -3.13 11.51 -5.23
CA ALA A 258 -4.35 11.72 -4.45
C ALA A 258 -5.21 12.80 -5.09
N THR A 259 -4.60 13.90 -5.56
CA THR A 259 -5.29 14.97 -6.30
C THR A 259 -5.87 14.45 -7.62
N ALA A 260 -5.15 13.59 -8.35
CA ALA A 260 -5.67 12.96 -9.57
C ALA A 260 -6.86 12.02 -9.28
N VAL A 261 -6.78 11.23 -8.20
CA VAL A 261 -7.90 10.37 -7.76
C VAL A 261 -9.11 11.22 -7.36
N PHE A 262 -8.92 12.27 -6.56
CA PHE A 262 -9.99 13.21 -6.19
C PHE A 262 -10.62 13.88 -7.42
N GLY A 263 -9.80 14.35 -8.37
CA GLY A 263 -10.29 14.92 -9.63
C GLY A 263 -11.11 13.93 -10.45
N SER A 264 -10.72 12.64 -10.46
CA SER A 264 -11.46 11.57 -11.14
C SER A 264 -12.82 11.28 -10.52
N VAL A 265 -12.89 11.28 -9.18
CA VAL A 265 -14.13 11.04 -8.43
C VAL A 265 -15.11 12.19 -8.64
N VAL A 266 -14.61 13.44 -8.59
CA VAL A 266 -15.43 14.62 -8.90
C VAL A 266 -15.93 14.59 -10.35
N GLY A 267 -15.09 14.19 -11.30
CA GLY A 267 -15.49 14.08 -12.71
C GLY A 267 -16.60 13.05 -12.97
N ILE A 268 -16.69 11.99 -12.17
CA ILE A 268 -17.76 10.98 -12.26
C ILE A 268 -19.02 11.43 -11.52
N LEU A 269 -18.88 12.10 -10.37
CA LEU A 269 -20.03 12.62 -9.63
C LEU A 269 -20.75 13.78 -10.34
N LEU A 270 -20.08 14.46 -11.27
CA LEU A 270 -20.64 15.54 -12.08
C LEU A 270 -21.28 15.07 -13.40
N GLN A 271 -21.29 13.76 -13.68
CA GLN A 271 -21.97 13.14 -14.83
C GLN A 271 -23.36 12.63 -14.44
#